data_AF-A0A0F8ZMG2-F1
#
_entry.id   AF-A0A0F8ZMG2-F1
#
_cell.length_a   1.000
_cell.length_b   1.000
_cell.length_c   1.000
_cell.angle_alpha   90.00
_cell.angle_beta   90.00
_cell.angle_gamma   90.00
#
_symmetry.space_group_name_H-M   'P 1'
#
loop_
_entity.id
_entity.type
_entity.pdbx_description
1 polymer ?
#
loop_
_entity_poly.entity_id
_entity_poly.type
_entity_poly.pdbx_seq_one_letter_code
_entity_poly.pdbx_strand_id
1 'polypeptide(L)'
;EGLDMTKAGYVIFSDFGWTPAYHQQCEGRVYGRLNECHGAVSYYVVGSDTIEEWIQEILARKLKIIEQIVEGNDAKDAGKSMGYELIKKMKTEMRSRKK
;
A
#
# COMPACT_ATOMS: atom_id res chain seq x y z
N GLU A 1 -1.54 -17.14 -15.58
CA GLU A 1 -1.70 -17.14 -14.12
C GLU A 1 -2.96 -16.37 -13.76
N GLY A 2 -3.81 -16.94 -12.90
CA GLY A 2 -5.08 -16.35 -12.49
C GLY A 2 -5.72 -17.25 -11.45
N LEU A 3 -5.38 -17.03 -10.19
CA LEU A 3 -6.05 -17.67 -9.06
C LEU A 3 -7.18 -16.75 -8.61
N ASP A 4 -8.41 -17.28 -8.60
CA ASP A 4 -9.60 -16.54 -8.23
C ASP A 4 -10.23 -17.21 -7.01
N MET A 5 -10.50 -16.44 -5.95
CA MET A 5 -11.04 -16.96 -4.69
C MET A 5 -12.46 -16.44 -4.47
N THR A 6 -13.45 -17.15 -5.00
CA THR A 6 -14.87 -16.73 -5.02
C THR A 6 -15.63 -16.89 -3.70
N LYS A 7 -14.99 -17.46 -2.67
CA LYS A 7 -15.59 -17.66 -1.33
C LYS A 7 -14.78 -17.06 -0.18
N ALA A 8 -13.62 -16.48 -0.47
CA ALA A 8 -12.74 -16.00 0.58
C ALA A 8 -13.26 -14.66 1.11
N GLY A 9 -13.62 -14.59 2.40
CA GLY A 9 -14.10 -13.34 3.01
C GLY A 9 -12.98 -12.42 3.51
N TYR A 10 -11.73 -12.90 3.52
CA TYR A 10 -10.62 -12.22 4.18
C TYR A 10 -9.34 -12.32 3.37
N VAL A 11 -8.60 -11.22 3.30
CA VAL A 11 -7.22 -11.14 2.77
C VAL A 11 -6.33 -10.62 3.89
N ILE A 12 -5.21 -11.28 4.13
CA ILE A 12 -4.24 -10.85 5.15
C ILE A 12 -2.90 -10.65 4.45
N PHE A 13 -2.42 -9.42 4.44
CA PHE A 13 -1.07 -9.08 4.01
C PHE A 13 -0.13 -9.20 5.20
N SER A 14 0.71 -10.24 5.18
CA SER A 14 1.78 -10.43 6.17
C SER A 14 3.01 -9.57 5.87
N ASP A 15 3.20 -9.19 4.61
CA ASP A 15 4.28 -8.32 4.15
C ASP A 15 3.71 -7.28 3.19
N PHE A 16 4.31 -6.08 3.21
CA PHE A 16 3.90 -5.00 2.32
C PHE A 16 4.64 -5.07 0.97
N GLY A 17 3.86 -5.08 -0.11
CA GLY A 17 4.37 -4.83 -1.46
C GLY A 17 4.89 -3.40 -1.61
N TRP A 18 5.85 -3.21 -2.52
CA TRP A 18 6.52 -1.92 -2.74
C TRP A 18 5.68 -0.90 -3.52
N THR A 19 4.53 -1.30 -4.04
CA THR A 19 3.62 -0.46 -4.82
C THR A 19 2.16 -0.69 -4.42
N PRO A 20 1.32 0.37 -4.32
CA PRO A 20 -0.10 0.22 -3.99
C PRO A 20 -0.87 -0.66 -4.99
N ALA A 21 -0.48 -0.62 -6.27
CA ALA A 21 -1.09 -1.41 -7.33
C ALA A 21 -0.98 -2.92 -7.10
N TYR A 22 0.06 -3.40 -6.41
CA TYR A 22 0.20 -4.81 -6.07
C TYR A 22 -0.92 -5.26 -5.10
N HIS A 23 -1.16 -4.48 -4.05
CA HIS A 23 -2.22 -4.77 -3.08
C HIS A 23 -3.61 -4.70 -3.72
N GLN A 24 -3.88 -3.69 -4.54
CA GLN A 24 -5.15 -3.59 -5.29
C GLN A 24 -5.40 -4.80 -6.19
N GLN A 25 -4.35 -5.32 -6.85
CA GLN A 25 -4.47 -6.53 -7.66
C GLN A 25 -4.78 -7.76 -6.82
N CYS A 26 -4.15 -7.90 -5.65
CA CYS A 26 -4.41 -9.00 -4.72
C CYS A 26 -5.84 -8.93 -4.15
N GLU A 27 -6.28 -7.74 -3.73
CA GLU A 27 -7.66 -7.51 -3.25
C GLU A 27 -8.69 -7.80 -4.34
N GLY A 28 -8.41 -7.43 -5.60
CA GLY A 28 -9.27 -7.74 -6.75
C GLY A 28 -9.41 -9.24 -7.07
N ARG A 29 -8.60 -10.12 -6.47
CA ARG A 29 -8.79 -11.59 -6.55
C ARG A 29 -9.87 -12.12 -5.62
N VAL A 30 -10.22 -11.32 -4.60
CA VAL A 30 -11.10 -11.72 -3.50
C VAL A 30 -12.35 -10.82 -3.42
N TYR A 31 -12.23 -9.54 -3.79
CA TYR A 31 -13.35 -8.61 -3.72
C TYR A 31 -14.37 -8.85 -4.83
N GLY A 32 -15.65 -8.80 -4.44
CA GLY A 32 -16.85 -9.15 -5.21
C GLY A 32 -16.76 -8.92 -6.70
N ARG A 33 -16.95 -9.99 -7.47
CA ARG A 33 -17.12 -9.92 -8.92
C ARG A 33 -18.58 -9.73 -9.25
N LEU A 34 -18.86 -9.16 -10.42
CA LEU A 34 -20.21 -8.89 -10.92
C LEU A 34 -21.17 -10.09 -10.81
N ASN A 35 -20.62 -11.31 -10.88
CA ASN A 35 -21.37 -12.57 -10.90
C ASN A 35 -21.59 -13.16 -9.49
N GLU A 36 -20.77 -12.78 -8.50
CA GLU A 36 -20.86 -13.20 -7.09
C GLU A 36 -20.34 -12.04 -6.20
N CYS A 37 -21.23 -11.10 -5.89
CA CYS A 37 -20.92 -9.99 -5.00
C CYS A 37 -20.89 -10.47 -3.54
N HIS A 38 -19.71 -10.87 -3.06
CA HIS A 38 -19.46 -10.97 -1.63
C HIS A 38 -18.49 -9.89 -1.18
N GLY A 39 -18.67 -9.40 0.04
CA GLY A 39 -17.71 -8.50 0.68
C GLY A 39 -16.43 -9.26 1.04
N ALA A 40 -15.31 -8.55 1.07
CA ALA A 40 -14.05 -9.07 1.59
C ALA A 40 -13.41 -8.00 2.48
N VAL A 41 -12.80 -8.44 3.59
CA VAL A 41 -12.05 -7.57 4.50
C VAL A 41 -10.56 -7.79 4.27
N SER A 42 -9.84 -6.69 4.05
CA SER A 42 -8.39 -6.68 3.87
C SER A 42 -7.70 -6.24 5.15
N TYR A 43 -6.83 -7.10 5.68
CA TYR A 43 -6.01 -6.83 6.87
C TYR A 43 -4.57 -6.60 6.44
N TYR A 44 -4.02 -5.47 6.88
CA TYR A 44 -2.61 -5.14 6.73
C TYR A 44 -1.95 -5.25 8.10
N VAL A 45 -1.15 -6.29 8.29
CA VAL A 45 -0.47 -6.53 9.57
C VAL A 45 0.84 -5.77 9.55
N VAL A 46 1.09 -4.98 10.60
CA VAL A 46 2.29 -4.14 10.74
C VAL A 46 2.96 -4.51 12.04
N GLY A 47 4.24 -4.89 11.98
CA GLY A 47 5.06 -5.06 13.16
C GLY A 47 5.35 -3.71 13.80
N SER A 48 5.00 -3.57 15.08
CA SER A 48 5.30 -2.37 15.86
C SER A 48 6.82 -2.13 16.00
N ASP A 49 7.23 -0.86 15.98
CA ASP A 49 8.63 -0.43 16.07
C ASP A 49 9.53 -0.96 14.94
N THR A 50 8.95 -1.33 13.81
CA THR A 50 9.68 -1.80 12.63
C THR A 50 9.62 -0.80 11.47
N ILE A 51 10.42 -1.06 10.42
CA ILE A 51 10.38 -0.28 9.19
C ILE A 51 9.02 -0.36 8.46
N GLU A 52 8.19 -1.35 8.79
CA GLU A 52 6.90 -1.58 8.13
C GLU A 52 5.92 -0.42 8.37
N GLU A 53 5.96 0.23 9.53
CA GLU A 53 5.18 1.43 9.81
C GLU A 53 5.48 2.54 8.79
N TRP A 54 6.76 2.71 8.45
CA TRP A 54 7.19 3.70 7.48
C TRP A 54 6.78 3.33 6.06
N ILE A 55 6.85 2.03 5.74
CA ILE A 55 6.39 1.50 4.45
C ILE A 55 4.90 1.78 4.27
N GLN A 56 4.08 1.46 5.28
CA GLN A 56 2.64 1.71 5.25
C GLN A 56 2.32 3.19 5.03
N GLU A 57 2.98 4.10 5.76
CA GLU A 57 2.78 5.54 5.58
C GLU A 57 3.12 6.02 4.16
N ILE A 58 4.22 5.54 3.59
CA ILE A 58 4.65 5.94 2.24
C ILE A 58 3.69 5.39 1.19
N LEU A 59 3.22 4.15 1.35
CA LEU A 59 2.23 3.54 0.47
C LEU A 59 0.91 4.31 0.50
N ALA A 60 0.41 4.67 1.69
CA ALA A 60 -0.81 5.47 1.84
C ALA A 60 -0.68 6.85 1.17
N ARG A 61 0.47 7.51 1.34
CA ARG A 61 0.73 8.80 0.68
C ARG A 61 0.76 8.68 -0.84
N LYS A 62 1.38 7.62 -1.36
CA LYS A 62 1.42 7.37 -2.81
C LYS A 62 0.04 7.07 -3.38
N LEU A 63 -0.78 6.31 -2.67
CA LEU A 63 -2.16 6.06 -3.08
C LEU A 63 -2.93 7.38 -3.21
N LYS A 64 -2.82 8.27 -2.20
CA LYS A 64 -3.43 9.60 -2.25
C LYS A 64 -2.94 10.46 -3.42
N ILE A 65 -1.64 10.40 -3.73
CA ILE A 65 -1.08 11.09 -4.91
C ILE A 65 -1.70 10.55 -6.20
N ILE A 66 -1.84 9.22 -6.32
CA ILE A 66 -2.44 8.59 -7.49
C ILE A 66 -3.91 9.02 -7.62
N GLU A 67 -4.67 9.01 -6.53
CA GLU A 67 -6.07 9.49 -6.49
C GLU A 67 -6.17 10.95 -6.96
N GLN A 68 -5.30 11.83 -6.45
CA GLN A 68 -5.26 13.23 -6.87
C GLN A 68 -4.97 13.41 -8.36
N ILE A 69 -4.06 12.61 -8.92
CA ILE A 69 -3.74 12.65 -10.36
C ILE A 69 -4.93 12.18 -11.19
N VAL A 70 -5.62 11.12 -10.75
CA VAL A 70 -6.82 10.58 -11.41
C VAL A 70 -7.95 11.62 -11.40
N GLU A 71 -8.07 12.40 -10.34
CA GLU A 71 -9.01 13.54 -10.23
C GLU A 71 -8.58 14.78 -11.05
N GLY A 72 -7.41 14.74 -11.72
CA GLY A 72 -6.92 15.81 -12.58
C GLY A 72 -6.12 16.91 -11.87
N ASN A 73 -5.69 16.68 -10.62
CA ASN A 73 -4.83 17.61 -9.89
C ASN A 73 -3.33 17.36 -10.14
N ASP A 74 -2.55 18.43 -10.24
CA ASP A 74 -1.09 18.34 -10.34
C ASP A 74 -0.46 17.87 -9.02
N ALA A 75 0.00 16.62 -8.99
CA ALA A 75 0.75 16.10 -7.85
C ALA A 75 2.28 16.22 -8.07
N LYS A 76 2.91 17.15 -7.35
CA LYS A 76 4.36 17.45 -7.44
C LYS A 76 5.29 16.28 -7.10
N ASP A 77 4.77 15.22 -6.49
CA ASP A 77 5.53 14.07 -6.00
C ASP A 77 5.31 12.77 -6.81
N ALA A 78 4.61 12.84 -7.95
CA ALA A 78 4.16 11.70 -8.75
C ALA A 78 5.25 10.73 -9.28
N GLY A 79 6.55 11.07 -9.19
CA GLY A 79 7.64 10.29 -9.78
C GLY A 79 8.62 9.63 -8.80
N LYS A 80 8.49 9.83 -7.49
CA LYS A 80 9.52 9.37 -6.54
C LYS A 80 9.39 7.88 -6.22
N SER A 81 10.51 7.15 -6.25
CA SER A 81 10.56 5.72 -5.90
C SER A 81 10.32 5.49 -4.40
N MET A 82 9.68 4.36 -4.05
CA MET A 82 9.38 3.99 -2.66
C MET A 82 10.66 3.79 -1.84
N GLY A 83 11.68 3.15 -2.43
CA GLY A 83 12.99 2.97 -1.80
C GLY A 83 13.71 4.29 -1.50
N TYR A 84 13.59 5.29 -2.38
CA TYR A 84 14.17 6.62 -2.15
C TYR A 84 13.52 7.31 -0.94
N GLU A 85 12.19 7.27 -0.86
CA GLU A 85 11.43 7.87 0.25
C GLU A 85 11.75 7.19 1.58
N LEU A 86 11.90 5.86 1.59
CA LEU A 86 12.32 5.12 2.79
C LEU A 86 13.72 5.52 3.25
N ILE A 87 14.70 5.54 2.35
CA ILE A 87 16.07 5.96 2.68
C ILE A 87 16.08 7.40 3.22
N LYS A 88 15.27 8.29 2.62
CA LYS A 88 15.12 9.67 3.08
C LYS A 88 14.54 9.74 4.49
N LYS A 89 13.47 8.99 4.78
CA LYS A 89 12.85 8.95 6.11
C LYS A 89 13.83 8.40 7.15
N MET A 90 14.53 7.31 6.83
CA MET A 90 15.57 6.74 7.70
C MET A 90 16.68 7.74 8.04
N LYS A 91 17.17 8.51 7.04
CA LYS A 91 18.19 9.54 7.26
C LYS A 91 17.69 10.68 8.16
N THR A 92 16.43 11.08 8.05
CA THR A 92 15.83 12.12 8.90
C THR A 92 15.74 11.67 10.35
N GLU A 93 15.24 10.46 10.60
CA GLU A 93 15.13 9.89 11.95
C GLU A 93 16.50 9.68 12.62
N MET A 94 17.48 9.18 11.86
CA MET A 94 18.86 9.04 12.36
C MET A 94 19.51 10.39 12.72
N ARG A 95 19.14 11.47 12.02
CA ARG A 95 19.60 12.83 12.37
C ARG A 95 18.89 13.38 13.59
N SER A 96 17.59 13.09 13.75
CA SER A 96 16.80 13.46 14.92
C SER A 96 17.35 12.82 16.20
N ARG A 97 17.71 11.53 16.15
CA ARG A 97 18.30 10.79 17.29
C ARG A 97 19.70 11.26 17.70
N LYS A 98 20.38 12.07 16.87
CA LYS A 98 21.72 12.61 17.16
C LYS A 98 21.69 14.01 17.79
N LYS A 99 20.52 14.65 17.87
CA LYS A 99 20.31 15.90 18.60
C LYS A 99 19.79 15.60 19.99
#